data_AF-A0A923BND8-F1
#
_entry.id   AF-A0A923BND8-F1
#
_cell.length_a   1.000
_cell.length_b   1.000
_cell.length_c   1.000
_cell.angle_alpha   90.00
_cell.angle_beta   90.00
_cell.angle_gamma   90.00
#
_symmetry.space_group_name_H-M   'P 1'
#
loop_
_entity.id
_entity.type
_entity.pdbx_description
1 polymer ?
#
loop_
_entity_poly.entity_id
_entity_poly.type
_entity_poly.pdbx_seq_one_letter_code
_entity_poly.pdbx_strand_id
1 'polypeptide(L)' 'MLKIFNTAQIREWDNYTIHHEPIASVDLMERASKAFVHWFVDRYTTSCRVSVICGTGNNGGDGLAIARLLKESH' A
#
# COMPACT_ATOMS: atom_id res chain seq x y z
N MET A 1 -10.64 -21.74 1.41
CA MET A 1 -9.82 -21.42 0.23
C MET A 1 -9.89 -19.91 0.01
N LEU A 2 -8.76 -19.21 0.00
CA LEU A 2 -8.73 -17.79 -0.39
C LEU A 2 -9.08 -17.68 -1.86
N LYS A 3 -9.96 -16.74 -2.21
CA LYS A 3 -10.27 -16.43 -3.60
C LYS A 3 -9.12 -15.61 -4.17
N ILE A 4 -8.62 -16.00 -5.34
CA ILE A 4 -7.59 -15.26 -6.09
C ILE A 4 -8.31 -14.47 -7.17
N PHE A 5 -8.13 -13.16 -7.17
CA PHE A 5 -8.81 -12.25 -8.10
C PHE A 5 -7.86 -11.80 -9.20
N ASN A 6 -8.39 -11.58 -10.40
CA ASN A 6 -7.63 -11.02 -11.50
C ASN A 6 -7.48 -9.50 -11.35
N THR A 7 -6.60 -8.90 -12.15
CA THR A 7 -6.30 -7.46 -12.08
C THR A 7 -7.49 -6.58 -12.47
N ALA A 8 -8.40 -7.04 -13.34
CA ALA A 8 -9.60 -6.30 -13.70
C ALA A 8 -10.56 -6.21 -12.51
N GLN A 9 -10.77 -7.33 -11.79
CA GLN A 9 -11.61 -7.37 -10.60
C GLN A 9 -11.07 -6.45 -9.49
N ILE A 10 -9.75 -6.47 -9.24
CA ILE A 10 -9.13 -5.61 -8.24
C ILE A 10 -9.34 -4.12 -8.60
N ARG A 11 -9.15 -3.75 -9.88
CA ARG A 11 -9.39 -2.37 -10.34
C ARG A 11 -10.86 -1.95 -10.22
N GLU A 12 -11.79 -2.83 -10.53
CA GLU A 12 -13.22 -2.58 -10.35
C GLU A 12 -13.56 -2.34 -8.88
N TRP A 13 -12.92 -3.08 -7.96
CA TRP A 13 -13.11 -2.92 -6.53
C TRP A 13 -12.47 -1.65 -5.97
N ASP A 14 -11.28 -1.28 -6.43
CA ASP A 14 -10.67 0.00 -6.07
C ASP A 14 -11.59 1.16 -6.47
N ASN A 15 -12.07 1.14 -7.72
CA ASN A 15 -13.02 2.13 -8.21
C ASN A 15 -14.31 2.13 -7.38
N TYR A 16 -14.88 0.95 -7.10
CA TYR A 16 -16.08 0.85 -6.28
C TYR A 16 -15.85 1.46 -4.89
N THR A 17 -14.74 1.12 -4.23
CA THR A 17 -14.39 1.61 -2.89
C THR A 17 -14.24 3.12 -2.87
N ILE A 18 -13.51 3.69 -3.84
CA ILE A 18 -13.34 5.14 -4.00
C ILE A 18 -14.70 5.86 -4.10
N HIS A 19 -15.62 5.34 -4.91
CA HIS A 19 -16.92 5.96 -5.13
C HIS A 19 -17.89 5.80 -3.95
N HIS A 20 -17.87 4.66 -3.26
CA HIS A 20 -18.84 4.34 -2.22
C HIS A 20 -18.39 4.72 -0.80
N GLU A 21 -17.08 4.87 -0.57
CA GLU A 21 -16.51 5.40 0.69
C GLU A 21 -16.13 6.89 0.62
N PRO A 22 -16.68 7.63 -0.35
CA PRO A 22 -16.15 8.88 -0.91
C PRO A 22 -14.72 9.29 -0.49
N ILE A 23 -13.73 8.46 -0.84
CA ILE A 23 -12.30 8.75 -0.58
C ILE A 23 -11.58 9.11 -1.87
N ALA A 24 -10.45 9.82 -1.78
CA ALA A 24 -9.56 9.97 -2.93
C ALA A 24 -8.79 8.68 -3.20
N SER A 25 -8.34 8.47 -4.44
CA SER A 25 -7.50 7.33 -4.81
C SER A 25 -6.21 7.24 -3.96
N VAL A 26 -5.63 8.39 -3.62
CA VAL A 26 -4.45 8.47 -2.73
C VAL A 26 -4.74 8.01 -1.31
N ASP A 27 -5.97 8.18 -0.82
CA ASP A 27 -6.35 7.69 0.52
C ASP A 27 -6.42 6.16 0.53
N LEU A 28 -6.89 5.56 -0.57
CA LEU A 28 -6.89 4.10 -0.72
C LEU A 28 -5.45 3.54 -0.81
N MET A 29 -4.57 4.22 -1.54
CA MET A 29 -3.12 3.92 -1.60
C MET A 29 -2.46 4.02 -0.21
N GLU A 30 -2.82 5.05 0.57
CA GLU A 30 -2.32 5.22 1.94
C GLU A 30 -2.76 4.07 2.85
N ARG A 31 -4.00 3.58 2.70
CA ARG A 31 -4.48 2.40 3.44
C ARG A 31 -3.68 1.14 3.08
N ALA A 32 -3.44 0.91 1.79
CA ALA A 32 -2.63 -0.22 1.33
C ALA A 32 -1.20 -0.14 1.88
N SER A 33 -0.60 1.05 1.84
CA SER A 33 0.75 1.31 2.35
C SER A 33 0.85 1.09 3.86
N LYS A 34 -0.11 1.58 4.65
CA LYS A 34 -0.18 1.34 6.10
C LYS A 34 -0.33 -0.14 6.44
N ALA A 35 -1.19 -0.86 5.71
CA ALA A 35 -1.36 -2.29 5.90
C ALA A 35 -0.05 -3.06 5.66
N PHE A 36 0.69 -2.70 4.60
CA PHE A 36 2.02 -3.27 4.33
C PHE A 36 3.02 -2.93 5.45
N VAL A 37 3.12 -1.66 5.84
CA VAL A 37 4.08 -1.22 6.86
C VAL A 37 3.81 -1.92 8.18
N HIS A 38 2.56 -2.01 8.63
CA HIS A 38 2.19 -2.74 9.83
C HIS A 38 2.62 -4.21 9.75
N TRP A 39 2.30 -4.89 8.65
CA TRP A 39 2.73 -6.28 8.44
C TRP A 39 4.26 -6.45 8.45
N PHE A 40 4.98 -5.46 7.90
CA PHE A 40 6.44 -5.47 7.77
C PHE A 40 7.13 -5.24 9.12
N VAL A 41 6.76 -4.22 9.88
CA VAL A 41 7.39 -3.89 11.17
C VAL A 41 7.11 -4.94 12.24
N ASP A 42 5.99 -5.66 12.13
CA ASP A 42 5.69 -6.79 13.02
C ASP A 42 6.63 -7.99 12.79
N ARG A 43 7.30 -8.06 11.63
CA ARG A 43 8.13 -9.22 11.21
C ARG A 43 9.61 -8.91 11.12
N TYR A 44 9.95 -7.68 10.80
CA TYR A 44 11.32 -7.25 10.55
C TYR A 44 11.68 -6.12 11.48
N THR A 45 12.90 -6.19 12.04
CA THR A 45 13.45 -5.07 12.78
C THR A 45 13.62 -3.89 11.84
N THR A 46 13.22 -2.72 12.30
CA THR A 46 13.41 -1.48 11.55
C THR A 46 14.83 -0.94 11.76
N SER A 47 15.59 -1.46 12.74
CA SER A 47 16.96 -1.00 13.04
C SER A 47 18.00 -1.23 11.92
N CYS A 48 17.63 -1.93 10.84
CA CYS A 48 18.44 -2.08 9.64
C CYS A 48 18.01 -1.10 8.54
N ARG A 49 18.93 -0.78 7.62
CA ARG A 49 18.60 0.06 6.46
C ARG A 49 17.61 -0.67 5.56
N VAL A 50 16.47 -0.05 5.28
CA VAL A 50 15.48 -0.52 4.32
C VAL A 50 15.62 0.26 3.01
N SER A 51 15.73 -0.46 1.89
CA SER A 51 15.71 0.11 0.54
C SER A 51 14.36 -0.16 -0.11
N VAL A 52 13.71 0.89 -0.63
CA VAL A 52 12.43 0.78 -1.36
C VAL A 52 12.67 1.14 -2.83
N ILE A 53 12.31 0.24 -3.75
CA ILE A 53 12.51 0.40 -5.19
C ILE A 53 11.15 0.62 -5.85
N CYS A 54 10.91 1.81 -6.36
CA CYS A 54 9.62 2.21 -6.92
C CYS A 54 9.63 2.19 -8.45
N GLY A 55 8.58 1.61 -9.04
CA GLY A 55 8.26 1.82 -10.46
C GLY A 55 7.53 3.16 -10.68
N THR A 56 7.06 3.39 -11.90
CA THR A 56 6.35 4.64 -12.29
C THR A 56 4.83 4.60 -12.15
N GLY A 57 4.25 3.45 -11.79
CA GLY A 57 2.79 3.28 -11.64
C GLY A 57 2.30 3.41 -10.19
N ASN A 58 1.05 3.01 -9.94
CA ASN A 58 0.42 3.08 -8.61
C ASN A 58 1.22 2.35 -7.53
N ASN A 59 1.78 1.16 -7.84
CA ASN A 59 2.68 0.45 -6.93
C ASN A 59 3.94 1.25 -6.57
N GLY A 60 4.40 2.13 -7.46
CA GLY A 60 5.48 3.07 -7.16
C GLY A 60 5.04 4.12 -6.14
N GLY A 61 3.80 4.60 -6.26
CA GLY A 61 3.15 5.45 -5.26
C GLY A 61 3.05 4.77 -3.89
N ASP A 62 2.62 3.50 -3.85
CA ASP A 62 2.64 2.70 -2.62
C ASP A 62 4.06 2.65 -2.03
N GLY A 63 5.07 2.37 -2.85
CA GLY A 63 6.47 2.33 -2.41
C GLY A 63 6.94 3.66 -1.81
N LEU A 64 6.59 4.80 -2.40
CA LEU A 64 6.93 6.11 -1.86
C LEU A 64 6.23 6.37 -0.51
N ALA A 65 4.94 6.00 -0.39
CA ALA A 65 4.20 6.12 0.86
C ALA A 65 4.77 5.19 1.95
N ILE A 66 5.10 3.94 1.60
CA ILE A 66 5.77 2.97 2.49
C ILE A 66 7.11 3.55 2.99
N ALA A 67 7.94 4.09 2.10
CA ALA A 67 9.23 4.67 2.48
C ALA A 67 9.05 5.84 3.47
N ARG A 68 8.05 6.70 3.25
CA ARG A 68 7.70 7.79 4.18
C ARG A 68 7.26 7.24 5.54
N LEU A 69 6.32 6.30 5.57
CA LEU A 69 5.77 5.71 6.79
C LEU A 69 6.81 4.96 7.63
N LEU A 70 7.70 4.20 6.97
CA LEU A 70 8.81 3.54 7.67
C LEU A 70 9.73 4.57 8.33
N LYS A 71 10.02 5.69 7.65
CA LYS A 71 10.82 6.78 8.21
C LYS A 71 10.15 7.49 9.39
N GLU A 72 8.82 7.62 9.39
CA GLU A 72 8.06 8.23 10.49
C GLU A 72 7.92 7.31 11.71
N SER A 73 8.00 6.00 11.51
CA SER A 73 7.88 4.98 12.58
C SER A 73 9.20 4.72 13.32
N HIS A 74 10.20 5.57 13.08
CA HIS A 74 11.57 5.46 13.55
C HIS A 74 11.95 6.51 14.59
#